data_AF-A0A7Z9WR62-F1
#
_entry.id   AF-A0A7Z9WR62-F1
#
_cell.length_a   1.000
_cell.length_b   1.000
_cell.length_c   1.000
_cell.angle_alpha   90.00
_cell.angle_beta   90.00
_cell.angle_gamma   90.00
#
_symmetry.space_group_name_H-M   'P 1'
#
loop_
_entity.id
_entity.type
_entity.pdbx_description
1 polymer ?
#
loop_
_entity_poly.entity_id
_entity_poly.type
_entity_poly.pdbx_seq_one_letter_code
_entity_poly.pdbx_strand_id
1 'polypeptide(L)'
;MNLYQYYATVHFRTCERCLTRHGEIFEDPSQAPPLHPGCRCSYLEFPTKERDYYREKAQRMQAKAKAELHRRELWRQAKELLVTAPERALELFRQAAEIEVYPEEVEELCRDRVRTPTWSQNPELVRKLREILLYGYQDKFTREKYAHLPEGMRWALESFGVQRIKEVFHELLPL
;
A
#
# COMPACT_ATOMS: atom_id res chain seq x y z
N MET A 1 18.30 -26.64 -15.93
CA MET A 1 18.79 -25.33 -15.44
C MET A 1 17.62 -24.63 -14.79
N ASN A 2 17.85 -23.94 -13.69
CA ASN A 2 16.84 -23.15 -13.00
C ASN A 2 17.17 -21.66 -13.14
N LEU A 3 16.14 -20.84 -13.04
CA LEU A 3 16.19 -19.39 -13.00
C LEU A 3 15.66 -18.94 -11.66
N TYR A 4 15.95 -17.69 -11.30
CA TYR A 4 15.53 -17.10 -10.04
C TYR A 4 14.83 -15.78 -10.30
N GLN A 5 13.80 -15.48 -9.49
CA GLN A 5 13.06 -14.24 -9.53
C GLN A 5 13.15 -13.52 -8.18
N TYR A 6 13.52 -12.24 -8.20
CA TYR A 6 13.53 -11.39 -7.02
C TYR A 6 12.09 -11.07 -6.59
N TYR A 7 11.70 -11.56 -5.43
CA TYR A 7 10.38 -11.35 -4.86
C TYR A 7 10.48 -10.40 -3.66
N ALA A 8 9.52 -9.48 -3.58
CA ALA A 8 9.34 -8.59 -2.45
C ALA A 8 7.84 -8.43 -2.23
N THR A 9 7.38 -8.50 -0.98
CA THR A 9 5.94 -8.24 -0.71
C THR A 9 5.63 -6.78 -1.05
N VAL A 10 4.67 -6.53 -1.95
CA VAL A 10 4.21 -5.17 -2.27
C VAL A 10 3.33 -4.65 -1.14
N HIS A 11 3.90 -3.81 -0.29
CA HIS A 11 3.30 -3.30 0.95
C HIS A 11 3.99 -2.01 1.38
N PHE A 12 3.30 -1.06 2.02
CA PHE A 12 3.87 0.26 2.40
C PHE A 12 5.14 0.22 3.28
N ARG A 13 5.33 -0.88 4.02
CA ARG A 13 6.53 -1.11 4.86
C ARG A 13 7.71 -1.75 4.14
N THR A 14 7.55 -2.25 2.92
CA THR A 14 8.65 -2.84 2.15
C THR A 14 9.58 -1.74 1.67
N CYS A 15 10.89 -1.89 1.82
CA CYS A 15 11.81 -0.83 1.43
C CYS A 15 11.78 -0.59 -0.08
N GLU A 16 12.00 0.67 -0.48
CA GLU A 16 11.93 1.06 -1.89
C GLU A 16 12.94 0.28 -2.75
N ARG A 17 14.15 0.06 -2.22
CA ARG A 17 15.19 -0.70 -2.91
C ARG A 17 14.76 -2.14 -3.26
N CYS A 18 13.95 -2.79 -2.42
CA CYS A 18 13.40 -4.12 -2.74
C CYS A 18 12.27 -4.02 -3.77
N LEU A 19 11.42 -2.99 -3.68
CA LEU A 19 10.33 -2.79 -4.64
C LEU A 19 10.87 -2.47 -6.05
N THR A 20 11.96 -1.71 -6.16
CA THR A 20 12.59 -1.43 -7.47
C THR A 20 13.14 -2.68 -8.14
N ARG A 21 13.53 -3.69 -7.37
CA ARG A 21 14.04 -4.98 -7.84
C ARG A 21 12.95 -6.03 -8.01
N HIS A 22 11.71 -5.74 -7.61
CA HIS A 22 10.62 -6.72 -7.60
C HIS A 22 10.32 -7.24 -9.01
N GLY A 23 10.43 -8.55 -9.21
CA GLY A 23 10.19 -9.23 -10.48
C GLY A 23 11.44 -9.42 -11.34
N GLU A 24 12.61 -8.88 -10.98
CA GLU A 24 13.86 -9.13 -11.73
C GLU A 24 14.16 -10.63 -11.81
N ILE A 25 14.58 -11.11 -12.98
CA ILE A 25 14.92 -12.52 -13.23
C ILE A 25 16.42 -12.62 -13.50
N PHE A 26 17.07 -13.61 -12.89
CA PHE A 26 18.50 -13.88 -13.04
C PHE A 26 18.77 -15.38 -13.15
N GLU A 27 19.86 -15.72 -13.81
CA GLU A 27 20.30 -17.11 -14.07
C GLU A 27 21.25 -17.61 -12.98
N ASP A 28 22.16 -16.74 -12.51
CA ASP A 28 23.19 -17.08 -11.54
C ASP A 28 22.90 -16.40 -10.18
N PRO A 29 22.68 -17.18 -9.11
CA PRO A 29 22.55 -16.66 -7.74
C PRO A 29 23.73 -15.80 -7.28
N SER A 30 24.94 -16.01 -7.82
CA SER A 30 26.11 -15.19 -7.48
C SER A 30 25.98 -13.74 -7.95
N GLN A 31 25.16 -13.51 -8.97
CA GLN A 31 24.85 -12.19 -9.55
C GLN A 31 23.54 -11.60 -9.00
N ALA A 32 22.89 -12.29 -8.06
CA ALA A 32 21.60 -11.86 -7.51
C ALA A 32 21.74 -10.55 -6.72
N PRO A 33 20.81 -9.58 -6.89
CA PRO A 33 20.78 -8.40 -6.03
C PRO A 33 20.60 -8.82 -4.57
N PRO A 34 21.40 -8.30 -3.61
CA PRO A 34 21.37 -8.79 -2.24
C PRO A 34 19.98 -8.65 -1.59
N LEU A 35 19.61 -9.62 -0.77
CA LEU A 35 18.44 -9.52 0.10
C LEU A 35 18.73 -8.47 1.19
N HIS A 36 17.75 -7.59 1.45
CA HIS A 36 17.91 -6.58 2.49
C HIS A 36 17.52 -7.14 3.87
N PRO A 37 18.41 -7.04 4.88
CA PRO A 37 18.11 -7.48 6.25
C PRO A 37 16.83 -6.84 6.78
N GLY A 38 15.96 -7.65 7.40
CA GLY A 38 14.69 -7.19 7.97
C GLY A 38 13.62 -6.81 6.94
N CYS A 39 13.88 -6.97 5.63
CA CYS A 39 12.89 -6.75 4.59
C CYS A 39 12.14 -8.03 4.22
N ARG A 40 10.99 -7.88 3.55
CA ARG A 40 10.14 -8.98 3.08
C ARG A 40 10.51 -9.39 1.66
N CYS A 41 11.80 -9.62 1.40
CA CYS A 41 12.33 -10.02 0.09
C CYS A 41 12.91 -11.43 0.12
N SER A 42 12.77 -12.16 -0.97
CA SER A 42 13.28 -13.52 -1.17
C SER A 42 13.57 -13.79 -2.64
N TYR A 43 14.26 -14.88 -2.92
CA TYR A 43 14.41 -15.40 -4.29
C TYR A 43 13.44 -16.55 -4.50
N LEU A 44 12.73 -16.53 -5.62
CA LEU A 44 11.86 -17.61 -6.06
C LEU A 44 12.56 -18.37 -7.20
N GLU A 45 12.90 -19.62 -6.96
CA GLU A 45 13.46 -20.51 -7.97
C GLU A 45 12.37 -21.07 -8.89
N PHE A 46 12.65 -21.16 -10.19
CA PHE A 46 11.74 -21.72 -11.18
C PHE A 46 12.49 -22.35 -12.37
N PRO A 47 11.90 -23.34 -13.06
CA PRO A 47 12.59 -24.03 -14.14
C PRO A 47 12.64 -23.18 -15.42
N THR A 48 13.74 -23.26 -16.19
CA THR A 48 13.93 -22.48 -17.43
C THR A 48 12.81 -22.67 -18.46
N LYS A 49 12.14 -23.84 -18.48
CA LYS A 49 11.00 -24.11 -19.37
C LYS A 49 9.80 -23.18 -19.13
N GLU A 50 9.71 -22.55 -17.96
CA GLU A 50 8.63 -21.62 -17.57
C GLU A 50 9.02 -20.15 -17.73
N ARG A 51 10.14 -19.86 -18.43
CA ARG A 51 10.71 -18.51 -18.56
C ARG A 51 9.70 -17.46 -19.02
N ASP A 52 8.91 -17.76 -20.03
CA ASP A 52 7.98 -16.77 -20.61
C ASP A 52 6.82 -16.48 -19.66
N TYR A 53 6.27 -17.49 -18.98
CA TYR A 53 5.30 -17.30 -17.90
C TYR A 53 5.85 -16.40 -16.78
N TYR A 54 7.10 -16.63 -16.36
CA TYR A 54 7.73 -15.82 -15.32
C TYR A 54 8.07 -14.41 -15.78
N ARG A 55 8.34 -14.17 -17.07
CA ARG A 55 8.51 -12.83 -17.64
C ARG A 55 7.22 -12.02 -17.59
N GLU A 56 6.08 -12.61 -17.95
CA GLU A 56 4.80 -11.93 -17.81
C GLU A 56 4.46 -11.66 -16.35
N LYS A 57 4.73 -12.63 -15.47
CA LYS A 57 4.60 -12.46 -14.03
C LYS A 57 5.49 -11.32 -13.51
N ALA A 58 6.73 -11.22 -13.98
CA ALA A 58 7.67 -10.15 -13.64
C ALA A 58 7.12 -8.77 -14.03
N GLN A 59 6.54 -8.63 -15.23
CA GLN A 59 5.91 -7.38 -15.65
C GLN A 59 4.78 -6.96 -14.71
N ARG A 60 3.89 -7.90 -14.34
CA ARG A 60 2.81 -7.64 -13.37
C ARG A 60 3.35 -7.27 -11.99
N MET A 61 4.42 -7.92 -11.54
CA MET A 61 5.10 -7.63 -10.28
C MET A 61 5.68 -6.22 -10.29
N GLN A 62 6.42 -5.85 -11.33
CA GLN A 62 7.01 -4.52 -11.49
C GLN A 62 5.93 -3.43 -11.55
N ALA A 63 4.83 -3.66 -12.25
CA ALA A 63 3.71 -2.72 -12.30
C ALA A 63 3.11 -2.48 -10.91
N LYS A 64 2.89 -3.54 -10.12
CA LYS A 64 2.41 -3.42 -8.74
C LYS A 64 3.39 -2.67 -7.83
N ALA A 65 4.69 -2.95 -7.95
CA ALA A 65 5.71 -2.24 -7.19
C ALA A 65 5.76 -0.74 -7.54
N LYS A 66 5.69 -0.39 -8.83
CA LYS A 66 5.63 1.01 -9.29
C LYS A 66 4.37 1.72 -8.77
N ALA A 67 3.21 1.07 -8.83
CA ALA A 67 1.97 1.61 -8.31
C ALA A 67 2.07 1.90 -6.80
N GLU A 68 2.65 0.98 -6.01
CA GLU A 68 2.86 1.18 -4.58
C GLU A 68 3.84 2.32 -4.28
N LEU A 69 4.95 2.43 -5.01
CA LEU A 69 5.88 3.54 -4.85
C LEU A 69 5.21 4.89 -5.18
N HIS A 70 4.41 4.93 -6.25
CA HIS A 70 3.65 6.12 -6.60
C HIS A 70 2.61 6.48 -5.53
N ARG A 71 1.88 5.49 -5.00
CA ARG A 71 0.93 5.67 -3.90
C ARG A 71 1.58 6.30 -2.66
N ARG A 72 2.77 5.83 -2.28
CA ARG A 72 3.51 6.39 -1.14
C ARG A 72 3.90 7.84 -1.37
N GLU A 73 4.30 8.16 -2.60
CA GLU A 73 4.65 9.53 -2.96
C GLU A 73 3.43 10.46 -2.87
N LEU A 74 2.28 10.01 -3.39
CA LEU A 74 0.99 10.71 -3.20
C LEU A 74 0.67 10.89 -1.72
N TRP A 75 0.80 9.84 -0.92
CA TRP A 75 0.54 9.86 0.52
C TRP A 75 1.45 10.84 1.26
N ARG A 76 2.76 10.83 0.97
CA ARG A 76 3.75 11.74 1.54
C ARG A 76 3.42 13.19 1.22
N GLN A 77 3.16 13.51 -0.05
CA GLN A 77 2.76 14.86 -0.47
C GLN A 77 1.44 15.29 0.16
N ALA A 78 0.44 14.39 0.23
CA ALA A 78 -0.84 14.64 0.86
C ALA A 78 -0.65 15.02 2.33
N LYS A 79 0.21 14.27 3.04
CA LYS A 79 0.59 14.62 4.39
C LYS A 79 1.15 16.03 4.44
N GLU A 80 2.20 16.34 3.68
CA GLU A 80 2.85 17.66 3.67
C GLU A 80 1.86 18.81 3.47
N LEU A 81 0.87 18.64 2.59
CA LEU A 81 -0.10 19.68 2.23
C LEU A 81 -1.33 19.79 3.15
N LEU A 82 -1.53 18.88 4.11
CA LEU A 82 -2.73 18.85 4.98
C LEU A 82 -3.08 20.20 5.61
N VAL A 83 -2.06 20.97 6.01
CA VAL A 83 -2.25 22.25 6.73
C VAL A 83 -2.38 23.43 5.77
N THR A 84 -1.53 23.47 4.73
CA THR A 84 -1.39 24.64 3.86
C THR A 84 -2.32 24.61 2.64
N ALA A 85 -2.72 23.43 2.19
CA ALA A 85 -3.57 23.22 1.03
C ALA A 85 -4.48 21.99 1.22
N PRO A 86 -5.44 22.04 2.17
CA PRO A 86 -6.23 20.88 2.59
C PRO A 86 -7.01 20.21 1.45
N GLU A 87 -7.61 20.99 0.54
CA GLU A 87 -8.35 20.43 -0.60
C GLU A 87 -7.42 19.68 -1.57
N ARG A 88 -6.19 20.17 -1.76
CA ARG A 88 -5.18 19.46 -2.56
C ARG A 88 -4.69 18.20 -1.86
N ALA A 89 -4.52 18.24 -0.54
CA ALA A 89 -4.17 17.08 0.25
C ALA A 89 -5.24 15.98 0.16
N LEU A 90 -6.52 16.34 0.26
CA LEU A 90 -7.64 15.41 0.11
C LEU A 90 -7.65 14.74 -1.27
N GLU A 91 -7.39 15.50 -2.34
CA GLU A 91 -7.27 14.95 -3.69
C GLU A 91 -6.12 13.94 -3.80
N LEU A 92 -4.96 14.23 -3.23
CA LEU A 92 -3.83 13.30 -3.23
C LEU A 92 -4.13 12.03 -2.40
N PHE A 93 -4.80 12.16 -1.26
CA PHE A 93 -5.27 11.00 -0.49
C PHE A 93 -6.27 10.15 -1.27
N ARG A 94 -7.17 10.77 -2.04
CA ARG A 94 -8.11 10.07 -2.92
C ARG A 94 -7.35 9.25 -3.97
N GLN A 95 -6.41 9.86 -4.68
CA GLN A 95 -5.58 9.17 -5.67
C GLN A 95 -4.75 8.04 -5.05
N ALA A 96 -4.22 8.22 -3.84
CA ALA A 96 -3.53 7.14 -3.13
C ALA A 96 -4.48 5.99 -2.77
N ALA A 97 -5.69 6.29 -2.31
CA ALA A 97 -6.70 5.32 -1.91
C ALA A 97 -7.26 4.50 -3.10
N GLU A 98 -7.27 5.08 -4.30
CA GLU A 98 -7.55 4.36 -5.56
C GLU A 98 -6.52 3.26 -5.84
N ILE A 99 -5.29 3.39 -5.34
CA ILE A 99 -4.26 2.35 -5.49
C ILE A 99 -4.39 1.30 -4.38
N GLU A 100 -4.34 1.71 -3.11
CA GLU A 100 -4.44 0.82 -1.94
C GLU A 100 -4.65 1.63 -0.65
N VAL A 101 -5.33 1.06 0.34
CA VAL A 101 -5.45 1.64 1.68
C VAL A 101 -5.00 0.62 2.73
N TYR A 102 -4.02 1.02 3.54
CA TYR A 102 -3.49 0.23 4.66
C TYR A 102 -3.95 0.82 5.99
N PRO A 103 -4.76 0.09 6.79
CA PRO A 103 -5.22 0.58 8.10
C PRO A 103 -4.06 1.02 9.00
N GLU A 104 -2.94 0.32 8.96
CA GLU A 104 -1.76 0.65 9.77
C GLU A 104 -1.13 1.99 9.36
N GLU A 105 -1.17 2.35 8.08
CA GLU A 105 -0.66 3.64 7.59
C GLU A 105 -1.63 4.78 7.92
N VAL A 106 -2.95 4.49 7.94
CA VAL A 106 -3.98 5.41 8.45
C VAL A 106 -3.79 5.68 9.95
N GLU A 107 -3.48 4.64 10.72
CA GLU A 107 -3.12 4.77 12.14
C GLU A 107 -1.87 5.62 12.36
N GLU A 108 -0.84 5.45 11.53
CA GLU A 108 0.37 6.26 11.57
C GLU A 108 0.07 7.72 11.22
N LEU A 109 -0.82 7.98 10.26
CA LEU A 109 -1.29 9.33 9.91
C LEU A 109 -1.99 10.02 11.08
N CYS A 110 -2.90 9.34 11.75
CA CYS A 110 -3.70 9.93 12.83
C CYS A 110 -2.89 10.12 14.13
N ARG A 111 -1.89 9.27 14.37
CA ARG A 111 -0.98 9.42 15.53
C ARG A 111 0.08 10.50 15.37
N ASP A 112 0.26 11.06 14.17
CA ASP A 112 1.27 12.08 13.86
C ASP A 112 0.97 13.39 14.62
N ARG A 113 1.59 13.53 15.81
CA ARG A 113 1.31 14.60 16.77
C ARG A 113 1.63 16.01 16.27
N VAL A 114 2.48 16.13 15.26
CA VAL A 114 2.83 17.41 14.64
C VAL A 114 1.60 18.04 13.98
N ARG A 115 0.62 17.22 13.57
CA ARG A 115 -0.60 17.63 12.87
C ARG A 115 -1.82 17.70 13.78
N THR A 116 -1.67 17.35 15.06
CA THR A 116 -2.74 17.37 16.08
C THR A 116 -3.47 18.72 16.22
N PRO A 117 -2.81 19.90 16.12
CA PRO A 117 -3.54 21.17 16.15
C PRO A 117 -4.50 21.33 14.96
N THR A 118 -4.13 20.79 13.79
CA THR A 118 -4.92 20.91 12.56
C THR A 118 -6.21 20.09 12.61
N TRP A 119 -6.19 18.93 13.28
CA TRP A 119 -7.36 18.05 13.38
C TRP A 119 -8.52 18.67 14.17
N SER A 120 -8.24 19.21 15.36
CA SER A 120 -9.26 19.85 16.20
C SER A 120 -9.76 21.19 15.63
N GLN A 121 -8.89 21.90 14.91
CA GLN A 121 -9.24 23.17 14.26
C GLN A 121 -10.06 22.99 12.98
N ASN A 122 -10.02 21.81 12.34
CA ASN A 122 -10.72 21.55 11.08
C ASN A 122 -11.51 20.23 11.13
N PRO A 123 -12.61 20.15 11.90
CA PRO A 123 -13.39 18.92 12.02
C PRO A 123 -13.92 18.38 10.68
N GLU A 124 -14.27 19.30 9.79
CA GLU A 124 -14.75 18.99 8.45
C GLU A 124 -13.67 18.33 7.57
N LEU A 125 -12.41 18.76 7.69
CA LEU A 125 -11.29 18.14 6.97
C LEU A 125 -11.11 16.69 7.40
N VAL A 126 -11.16 16.44 8.71
CA VAL A 126 -11.05 15.09 9.29
C VAL A 126 -12.19 14.20 8.81
N ARG A 127 -13.43 14.73 8.78
CA ARG A 127 -14.59 14.00 8.26
C ARG A 127 -14.43 13.61 6.78
N LYS A 128 -14.04 14.57 5.92
CA LYS A 128 -13.78 14.31 4.50
C LYS A 128 -12.67 13.29 4.30
N LEU A 129 -11.57 13.41 5.05
CA LEU A 129 -10.46 12.46 4.98
C LEU A 129 -10.88 11.05 5.39
N ARG A 130 -11.65 10.92 6.49
CA ARG A 130 -12.22 9.65 6.94
C ARG A 130 -13.08 9.02 5.84
N GLU A 131 -13.94 9.80 5.19
CA GLU A 131 -14.80 9.31 4.11
C GLU A 131 -14.00 8.78 2.91
N ILE A 132 -12.97 9.53 2.48
CA ILE A 132 -12.08 9.11 1.39
C ILE A 132 -11.41 7.76 1.72
N LEU A 133 -10.84 7.65 2.91
CA LEU A 133 -10.09 6.44 3.30
C LEU A 133 -11.00 5.24 3.54
N LEU A 134 -12.19 5.44 4.11
CA LEU A 134 -13.19 4.39 4.26
C LEU A 134 -13.66 3.89 2.88
N TYR A 135 -14.03 4.81 1.99
CA TYR A 135 -14.47 4.45 0.66
C TYR A 135 -13.39 3.68 -0.09
N GLY A 136 -12.16 4.18 -0.13
CA GLY A 136 -11.05 3.48 -0.80
C GLY A 136 -10.72 2.11 -0.17
N TYR A 137 -10.83 1.98 1.15
CA TYR A 137 -10.61 0.69 1.83
C TYR A 137 -11.72 -0.32 1.53
N GLN A 138 -12.97 0.10 1.44
CA GLN A 138 -14.08 -0.79 1.07
C GLN A 138 -14.02 -1.17 -0.42
N ASP A 139 -13.80 -0.17 -1.28
CA ASP A 139 -13.71 -0.35 -2.73
C ASP A 139 -12.65 -1.39 -3.13
N LYS A 140 -11.52 -1.45 -2.42
CA LYS A 140 -10.45 -2.38 -2.78
C LYS A 140 -10.89 -3.85 -2.83
N PHE A 141 -11.86 -4.24 -2.02
CA PHE A 141 -12.36 -5.62 -1.98
C PHE A 141 -13.25 -5.97 -3.18
N THR A 142 -13.66 -4.99 -3.98
CA THR A 142 -14.34 -5.19 -5.28
C THR A 142 -13.35 -5.49 -6.42
N ARG A 143 -12.06 -5.22 -6.22
CA ARG A 143 -11.02 -5.35 -7.26
C ARG A 143 -10.65 -6.82 -7.47
N GLU A 144 -10.30 -7.17 -8.71
CA GLU A 144 -9.93 -8.53 -9.13
C GLU A 144 -8.87 -9.19 -8.22
N LYS A 145 -7.93 -8.39 -7.70
CA LYS A 145 -6.91 -8.84 -6.74
C LYS A 145 -7.50 -9.56 -5.54
N TYR A 146 -8.70 -9.23 -5.09
CA TYR A 146 -9.35 -9.83 -3.90
C TYR A 146 -10.46 -10.81 -4.25
N ALA A 147 -10.78 -10.99 -5.54
CA ALA A 147 -11.86 -11.87 -5.99
C ALA A 147 -11.61 -13.35 -5.63
N HIS A 148 -10.34 -13.77 -5.53
CA HIS A 148 -9.95 -15.13 -5.16
C HIS A 148 -10.13 -15.43 -3.66
N LEU A 149 -10.33 -14.43 -2.81
CA LEU A 149 -10.56 -14.64 -1.39
C LEU A 149 -11.98 -15.21 -1.16
N PRO A 150 -12.13 -16.23 -0.30
CA PRO A 150 -13.44 -16.70 0.13
C PRO A 150 -14.28 -15.55 0.66
N GLU A 151 -15.58 -15.53 0.36
CA GLU A 151 -16.48 -14.42 0.68
C GLU A 151 -16.47 -14.06 2.17
N GLY A 152 -16.60 -15.05 3.05
CA GLY A 152 -16.56 -14.82 4.50
C GLY A 152 -15.23 -14.24 4.98
N MET A 153 -14.11 -14.63 4.37
CA MET A 153 -12.80 -14.06 4.70
C MET A 153 -12.68 -12.61 4.21
N ARG A 154 -13.17 -12.33 3.00
CA ARG A 154 -13.19 -10.96 2.45
C ARG A 154 -14.01 -10.02 3.33
N TRP A 155 -15.21 -10.45 3.70
CA TRP A 155 -16.08 -9.69 4.60
C TRP A 155 -15.45 -9.46 5.97
N ALA A 156 -14.77 -10.47 6.54
CA ALA A 156 -14.08 -10.32 7.82
C ALA A 156 -12.93 -9.30 7.74
N LEU A 157 -12.09 -9.36 6.70
CA LEU A 157 -11.00 -8.41 6.47
C LEU A 157 -11.48 -6.99 6.22
N GLU A 158 -12.56 -6.85 5.44
CA GLU A 158 -13.21 -5.57 5.19
C GLU A 158 -13.76 -4.99 6.50
N SER A 159 -14.59 -5.76 7.21
CA SER A 159 -15.23 -5.31 8.46
C SER A 159 -14.19 -4.91 9.51
N PHE A 160 -13.13 -5.69 9.67
CA PHE A 160 -12.04 -5.37 10.60
C PHE A 160 -11.37 -4.04 10.26
N GLY A 161 -10.97 -3.83 9.00
CA GLY A 161 -10.28 -2.59 8.63
C GLY A 161 -11.19 -1.38 8.61
N VAL A 162 -12.47 -1.52 8.21
CA VAL A 162 -13.47 -0.45 8.34
C VAL A 162 -13.63 -0.03 9.80
N GLN A 163 -13.77 -1.01 10.70
CA GLN A 163 -13.89 -0.75 12.12
C GLN A 163 -12.64 -0.03 12.64
N ARG A 164 -11.46 -0.50 12.27
CA ARG A 164 -10.20 0.10 12.71
C ARG A 164 -10.04 1.55 12.24
N ILE A 165 -10.35 1.84 10.98
CA ILE A 165 -10.32 3.23 10.46
C ILE A 165 -11.32 4.10 11.24
N LYS A 166 -12.54 3.62 11.48
CA LYS A 166 -13.54 4.38 12.25
C LYS A 166 -13.07 4.71 13.67
N GLU A 167 -12.48 3.75 14.37
CA GLU A 167 -11.96 3.94 15.73
C GLU A 167 -10.88 5.01 15.78
N VAL A 168 -9.88 4.91 14.90
CA VAL A 168 -8.75 5.84 14.89
C VAL A 168 -9.19 7.26 14.58
N PHE A 169 -10.16 7.45 13.69
CA PHE A 169 -10.72 8.78 13.43
C PHE A 169 -11.63 9.28 14.55
N HIS A 170 -12.32 8.38 15.27
CA HIS A 170 -13.11 8.75 16.45
C HIS A 170 -12.23 9.27 17.59
N GLU A 171 -11.02 8.74 17.76
CA GLU A 171 -10.04 9.27 18.72
C GLU A 171 -9.62 10.73 18.40
N LEU A 172 -9.65 11.13 17.13
CA LEU A 172 -9.33 12.51 16.71
C LEU A 172 -10.48 13.48 16.92
N LEU A 173 -11.71 13.01 16.70
CA LEU A 173 -12.95 13.77 16.84
C LEU A 173 -14.02 12.85 17.43
N PRO A 174 -14.12 12.78 18.76
CA PRO A 174 -15.27 12.15 19.38
C PRO A 174 -16.49 12.99 18.99
N LEU A 175 -17.41 12.37 18.24
CA LEU A 175 -18.72 12.95 17.94
C LEU A 175 -19.48 13.21 19.25
#